data_AF-X1D699-F1
#
_entry.id   AF-X1D699-F1
#
_cell.length_a   1.000
_cell.length_b   1.000
_cell.length_c   1.000
_cell.angle_alpha   90.00
_cell.angle_beta   90.00
_cell.angle_gamma   90.00
#
_symmetry.space_group_name_H-M   'P 1'
#
loop_
_entity.id
_entity.type
_entity.pdbx_description
1 polymer ?
#
loop_
_entity_poly.entity_id
_entity_poly.type
_entity_poly.pdbx_seq_one_letter_code
_entity_poly.pdbx_strand_id
1 'polypeptide(L)'
;RFASGVFERFDDKHVLLIGAGKMAAETLRYLRDAGAQNIRIINRSVERAHSLAQRLDAQAGDYNNISRELVDADLVVSTTGASEPVVTLDLFQRVQDQRQGRPLVVLDLAVPRDFDSRIGTKPGVWLYSIDDLGQACDSNRRRRQKALPAALTIVDEETRRFMGDMHHRSTVPVIEQLRAGWNETGEVELDRLFRKLPNLDKSSQQEIRQAFERYAAKMLHPPMASLRSESKAGPPHGLLEALRRLFDLKE
;
A
#
# COMPACT_ATOMS: atom_id res chain seq x y z
N ARG A 1 -11.17 -12.68 8.78
CA ARG A 1 -10.52 -13.77 8.00
C ARG A 1 -10.83 -15.16 8.54
N PHE A 2 -10.73 -15.43 9.85
CA PHE A 2 -11.08 -16.75 10.41
C PHE A 2 -12.56 -17.08 10.24
N ALA A 3 -13.45 -16.28 10.84
CA ALA A 3 -14.89 -16.44 10.63
C ALA A 3 -15.28 -16.28 9.14
N SER A 4 -14.61 -15.38 8.41
CA SER A 4 -14.83 -15.16 6.97
C SER A 4 -14.39 -16.33 6.07
N GLY A 5 -13.62 -17.29 6.59
CA GLY A 5 -13.23 -18.51 5.88
C GLY A 5 -14.26 -19.64 6.03
N VAL A 6 -15.19 -19.49 6.98
CA VAL A 6 -16.30 -20.43 7.23
C VAL A 6 -17.63 -19.83 6.80
N PHE A 7 -17.83 -18.52 7.01
CA PHE A 7 -19.02 -17.77 6.62
C PHE A 7 -18.66 -16.69 5.60
N GLU A 8 -19.34 -16.69 4.44
CA GLU A 8 -19.17 -15.65 3.43
C GLU A 8 -19.84 -14.32 3.83
N ARG A 9 -20.92 -14.41 4.62
CA ARG A 9 -21.73 -13.29 5.10
C ARG A 9 -22.04 -13.42 6.58
N PHE A 10 -22.25 -12.28 7.25
CA PHE A 10 -22.55 -12.21 8.68
C PHE A 10 -23.92 -11.62 8.98
N ASP A 11 -24.63 -11.09 7.99
CA ASP A 11 -25.92 -10.43 8.17
C ASP A 11 -27.06 -11.38 8.54
N ASP A 12 -26.90 -12.66 8.22
CA ASP A 12 -27.80 -13.75 8.58
C ASP A 12 -27.28 -14.63 9.74
N LYS A 13 -26.22 -14.20 10.44
CA LYS A 13 -25.57 -14.99 11.50
C LYS A 13 -25.92 -14.48 12.90
N HIS A 14 -26.10 -15.43 13.82
CA HIS A 14 -26.24 -15.17 15.24
C HIS A 14 -24.87 -15.08 15.89
N VAL A 15 -24.48 -13.88 16.34
CA VAL A 15 -23.21 -13.63 17.02
C VAL A 15 -23.44 -13.60 18.53
N LEU A 16 -22.75 -14.46 19.26
CA LEU A 16 -22.74 -14.47 20.72
C LEU A 16 -21.41 -13.95 21.26
N LEU A 17 -21.46 -12.95 22.12
CA LEU A 17 -20.31 -12.47 22.87
C LEU A 17 -20.41 -12.93 24.32
N ILE A 18 -19.38 -13.64 24.79
CA ILE A 18 -19.27 -14.12 26.16
C ILE A 18 -18.20 -13.28 26.86
N GLY A 19 -18.66 -12.45 27.79
CA GLY A 19 -17.84 -11.46 28.48
C GLY A 19 -18.07 -10.05 27.96
N ALA A 20 -17.75 -9.07 28.82
CA ALA A 20 -17.95 -7.65 28.55
C ALA A 20 -16.62 -6.85 28.63
N GLY A 21 -15.53 -7.43 28.13
CA GLY A 21 -14.20 -6.82 28.12
C GLY A 21 -13.99 -5.77 27.02
N LYS A 22 -12.86 -5.07 27.06
CA LYS A 22 -12.46 -4.13 25.98
C LYS A 22 -12.33 -4.83 24.63
N MET A 23 -11.78 -6.05 24.63
CA MET A 23 -11.64 -6.90 23.44
C MET A 23 -13.00 -7.27 22.82
N ALA A 24 -14.03 -7.53 23.64
CA ALA A 24 -15.39 -7.81 23.16
C ALA A 24 -15.96 -6.60 22.40
N ALA A 25 -15.80 -5.40 22.96
CA ALA A 25 -16.28 -4.17 22.33
C ALA A 25 -15.63 -3.93 20.96
N GLU A 26 -14.30 -4.10 20.88
CA GLU A 26 -13.55 -3.88 19.65
C GLU A 26 -13.85 -4.96 18.59
N THR A 27 -13.96 -6.23 19.01
CA THR A 27 -14.35 -7.31 18.10
C THR A 27 -15.76 -7.09 17.54
N LEU A 28 -16.67 -6.56 18.36
CA LEU A 28 -18.03 -6.29 17.92
C LEU A 28 -18.09 -5.21 16.83
N ARG A 29 -17.28 -4.17 16.96
CA ARG A 29 -17.16 -3.13 15.93
C ARG A 29 -16.79 -3.71 14.56
N TYR A 30 -15.79 -4.59 14.52
CA TYR A 30 -15.41 -5.28 13.27
C TYR A 30 -16.51 -6.19 12.72
N LEU A 31 -17.25 -6.88 13.58
CA LEU A 31 -18.35 -7.75 13.13
C LEU A 31 -19.52 -6.95 12.59
N ARG A 32 -19.84 -5.80 13.19
CA ARG A 32 -20.83 -4.83 12.67
C ARG A 32 -20.42 -4.28 11.32
N ASP A 33 -19.16 -3.86 11.17
CA ASP A 33 -18.62 -3.38 9.88
C ASP A 33 -18.66 -4.49 8.80
N ALA A 34 -18.56 -5.75 9.21
CA ALA A 34 -18.71 -6.91 8.34
C ALA A 34 -20.18 -7.32 8.07
N GLY A 35 -21.15 -6.55 8.59
CA GLY A 35 -22.58 -6.72 8.33
C GLY A 35 -23.35 -7.50 9.39
N ALA A 36 -22.74 -7.90 10.52
CA ALA A 36 -23.46 -8.64 11.56
C ALA A 36 -24.62 -7.84 12.14
N GLN A 37 -25.83 -8.40 12.11
CA GLN A 37 -27.04 -7.72 12.59
C GLN A 37 -27.51 -8.27 13.94
N ASN A 38 -27.46 -9.59 14.11
CA ASN A 38 -27.99 -10.28 15.28
C ASN A 38 -26.88 -10.60 16.28
N ILE A 39 -26.76 -9.73 17.29
CA ILE A 39 -25.67 -9.78 18.26
C ILE A 39 -26.26 -9.88 19.65
N ARG A 40 -25.82 -10.91 20.38
CA ARG A 40 -26.20 -11.19 21.76
C ARG A 40 -24.97 -11.14 22.66
N ILE A 41 -25.08 -10.46 23.80
CA ILE A 41 -23.98 -10.29 24.76
C ILE A 41 -24.39 -10.90 26.09
N ILE A 42 -23.61 -11.86 26.59
CA ILE A 42 -23.79 -12.44 27.92
C ILE A 42 -22.56 -12.19 28.79
N ASN A 43 -22.78 -11.97 30.08
CA ASN A 43 -21.71 -11.79 31.05
C ASN A 43 -22.19 -12.18 32.44
N ARG A 44 -21.29 -12.67 33.31
CA ARG A 44 -21.64 -13.03 34.70
C ARG A 44 -22.27 -11.87 35.48
N SER A 45 -21.84 -10.64 35.24
CA SER A 45 -22.54 -9.43 35.71
C SER A 45 -23.50 -8.97 34.62
N VAL A 46 -24.78 -8.99 34.96
CA VAL A 46 -25.91 -8.59 34.11
C VAL A 46 -25.79 -7.10 33.75
N GLU A 47 -25.37 -6.27 34.70
CA GLU A 47 -25.22 -4.82 34.52
C GLU A 47 -24.17 -4.52 33.43
N ARG A 48 -23.07 -5.26 33.41
CA ARG A 48 -22.01 -5.09 32.40
C ARG A 48 -22.46 -5.60 31.03
N ALA A 49 -23.24 -6.68 30.96
CA ALA A 49 -23.83 -7.15 29.71
C ALA A 49 -24.79 -6.09 29.13
N HIS A 50 -25.69 -5.56 29.96
CA HIS A 50 -26.66 -4.53 29.57
C HIS A 50 -25.98 -3.24 29.13
N SER A 51 -25.01 -2.75 29.91
CA SER A 51 -24.26 -1.53 29.58
C SER A 51 -23.52 -1.66 28.25
N LEU A 52 -22.86 -2.80 28.00
CA LEU A 52 -22.15 -3.03 26.75
C LEU A 52 -23.11 -3.18 25.56
N ALA A 53 -24.22 -3.89 25.77
CA ALA A 53 -25.26 -4.09 24.77
C ALA A 53 -25.90 -2.76 24.35
N GLN A 54 -26.26 -1.89 25.30
CA GLN A 54 -26.77 -0.55 25.01
C GLN A 54 -25.77 0.30 24.22
N ARG A 55 -24.50 0.30 24.63
CA ARG A 55 -23.46 1.09 23.96
C ARG A 55 -23.22 0.66 22.52
N LEU A 56 -23.46 -0.61 22.20
CA LEU A 56 -23.12 -1.21 20.90
C LEU A 56 -24.37 -1.66 20.12
N ASP A 57 -25.55 -1.16 20.51
CA ASP A 57 -26.85 -1.46 19.91
C ASP A 57 -27.09 -2.98 19.73
N ALA A 58 -26.74 -3.76 20.74
CA ALA A 58 -26.87 -5.22 20.76
C ALA A 58 -27.91 -5.65 21.82
N GLN A 59 -28.24 -6.95 21.82
CA GLN A 59 -29.14 -7.52 22.82
C GLN A 59 -28.33 -8.13 23.96
N ALA A 60 -28.75 -7.88 25.20
CA ALA A 60 -28.20 -8.62 26.34
C ALA A 60 -28.94 -9.94 26.52
N GLY A 61 -28.19 -11.03 26.70
CA GLY A 61 -28.71 -12.34 27.04
C GLY A 61 -28.47 -12.69 28.52
N ASP A 62 -28.91 -13.87 28.92
CA ASP A 62 -28.73 -14.38 30.28
C ASP A 62 -27.58 -15.38 30.34
N TYR A 63 -26.56 -15.06 31.15
CA TYR A 63 -25.40 -15.93 31.33
C TYR A 63 -25.76 -17.29 31.95
N ASN A 64 -26.80 -17.36 32.78
CA ASN A 64 -27.25 -18.63 33.36
C ASN A 64 -27.79 -19.59 32.29
N ASN A 65 -28.20 -19.05 31.15
CA ASN A 65 -28.70 -19.80 29.99
C ASN A 65 -27.66 -19.95 28.88
N ILE A 66 -26.37 -19.88 29.21
CA ILE A 66 -25.25 -19.99 28.24
C ILE A 66 -25.39 -21.17 27.26
N SER A 67 -25.93 -22.31 27.71
CA SER A 67 -26.15 -23.46 26.82
C SER A 67 -27.14 -23.14 25.70
N ARG A 68 -28.25 -22.47 26.01
CA ARG A 68 -29.24 -22.07 25.01
C ARG A 68 -28.68 -21.03 24.05
N GLU A 69 -27.99 -20.03 24.58
CA GLU A 69 -27.31 -19.00 23.78
C GLU A 69 -26.30 -19.63 22.79
N LEU A 70 -25.57 -20.66 23.24
CA LEU A 70 -24.66 -21.42 22.39
C LEU A 70 -25.36 -22.32 21.38
N VAL A 71 -26.60 -22.76 21.59
CA VAL A 71 -27.37 -23.52 20.59
C VAL A 71 -27.74 -22.63 19.41
N ASP A 72 -28.11 -21.37 19.68
CA ASP A 72 -28.59 -20.45 18.65
C ASP A 72 -27.44 -19.80 17.86
N ALA A 73 -26.27 -19.61 18.48
CA ALA A 73 -25.12 -18.91 17.89
C ALA A 73 -24.50 -19.61 16.67
N ASP A 74 -24.04 -18.86 15.69
CA ASP A 74 -23.18 -19.36 14.59
C ASP A 74 -21.73 -18.95 14.79
N LEU A 75 -21.51 -17.78 15.42
CA LEU A 75 -20.21 -17.25 15.79
C LEU A 75 -20.21 -16.88 17.27
N VAL A 76 -19.23 -17.39 18.01
CA VAL A 76 -19.00 -17.04 19.41
C VAL A 76 -17.68 -16.30 19.53
N VAL A 77 -17.68 -15.21 20.30
CA VAL A 77 -16.47 -14.50 20.72
C VAL A 77 -16.42 -14.50 22.23
N SER A 78 -15.37 -15.09 22.80
CA SER A 78 -15.20 -15.20 24.25
C SER A 78 -14.02 -14.37 24.73
N THR A 79 -14.24 -13.52 25.72
CA THR A 79 -13.19 -12.67 26.32
C THR A 79 -13.40 -12.54 27.84
N THR A 80 -13.68 -13.63 28.56
CA THR A 80 -13.87 -13.55 30.01
C THR A 80 -12.54 -13.50 30.76
N GLY A 81 -12.62 -13.27 32.08
CA GLY A 81 -11.48 -13.34 33.00
C GLY A 81 -11.55 -14.57 33.91
N ALA A 82 -12.23 -15.64 33.48
CA ALA A 82 -12.33 -16.86 34.26
C ALA A 82 -10.97 -17.58 34.33
N SER A 83 -10.69 -18.20 35.49
CA SER A 83 -9.50 -19.03 35.68
C SER A 83 -9.63 -20.44 35.09
N GLU A 84 -10.87 -20.87 34.86
CA GLU A 84 -11.24 -22.19 34.33
C GLU A 84 -12.20 -22.00 33.14
N PRO A 85 -12.25 -22.95 32.19
CA PRO A 85 -13.16 -22.87 31.05
C PRO A 85 -14.62 -22.69 31.48
N VAL A 86 -15.25 -21.63 31.01
CA VAL A 86 -16.68 -21.36 31.21
C VAL A 86 -17.56 -22.27 30.36
N VAL A 87 -17.02 -22.78 29.25
CA VAL A 87 -17.64 -23.80 28.41
C VAL A 87 -16.81 -25.07 28.49
N THR A 88 -17.25 -25.99 29.34
CA THR A 88 -16.63 -27.31 29.48
C THR A 88 -17.07 -28.26 28.36
N LEU A 89 -16.30 -29.33 28.14
CA LEU A 89 -16.63 -30.35 27.15
C LEU A 89 -18.02 -30.99 27.39
N ASP A 90 -18.38 -31.26 28.64
CA ASP A 90 -19.65 -31.89 29.01
C ASP A 90 -20.86 -30.96 28.82
N LEU A 91 -20.66 -29.65 29.02
CA LEU A 91 -21.65 -28.64 28.70
C LEU A 91 -21.83 -28.56 27.19
N PHE A 92 -20.71 -28.51 26.45
CA PHE A 92 -20.75 -28.36 25.00
C PHE A 92 -21.35 -29.57 24.29
N GLN A 93 -21.16 -30.80 24.78
CA GLN A 93 -21.80 -31.99 24.19
C GLN A 93 -23.33 -31.88 24.18
N ARG A 94 -23.93 -31.42 25.28
CA ARG A 94 -25.38 -31.18 25.38
C ARG A 94 -25.87 -30.09 24.43
N VAL A 95 -25.03 -29.08 24.17
CA VAL A 95 -25.30 -28.04 23.18
C VAL A 95 -25.21 -28.62 21.76
N GLN A 96 -24.17 -29.39 21.48
CA GLN A 96 -23.89 -29.95 20.15
C GLN A 96 -25.04 -30.83 19.66
N ASP A 97 -25.61 -31.66 20.53
CA ASP A 97 -26.75 -32.54 20.19
C ASP A 97 -27.98 -31.73 19.74
N GLN A 98 -28.18 -30.54 20.31
CA GLN A 98 -29.30 -29.65 19.98
C GLN A 98 -29.06 -28.81 18.71
N ARG A 99 -27.80 -28.63 18.30
CA ARG A 99 -27.44 -27.83 17.13
C ARG A 99 -27.66 -28.55 15.79
N GLN A 100 -27.94 -29.85 15.80
CA GLN A 100 -28.23 -30.65 14.59
C GLN A 100 -27.17 -30.49 13.48
N GLY A 101 -25.89 -30.38 13.86
CA GLY A 101 -24.76 -30.24 12.92
C GLY A 101 -24.54 -28.84 12.35
N ARG A 102 -25.27 -27.80 12.80
CA ARG A 102 -25.04 -26.41 12.41
C ARG A 102 -23.60 -25.97 12.73
N PRO A 103 -22.86 -25.41 11.76
CA PRO A 103 -21.51 -24.89 11.96
C PRO A 103 -21.42 -23.93 13.15
N LEU A 104 -20.36 -24.04 13.94
CA LEU A 104 -20.04 -23.11 15.02
C LEU A 104 -18.59 -22.65 14.89
N VAL A 105 -18.39 -21.35 14.75
CA VAL A 105 -17.06 -20.74 14.86
C VAL A 105 -16.93 -20.14 16.26
N VAL A 106 -15.86 -20.46 16.95
CA VAL A 106 -15.54 -19.92 18.28
C VAL A 106 -14.19 -19.20 18.21
N LEU A 107 -14.20 -17.93 18.57
CA LEU A 107 -13.02 -17.11 18.78
C LEU A 107 -12.81 -16.98 20.30
N ASP A 108 -11.98 -17.85 20.86
CA ASP A 108 -11.63 -17.85 22.28
C ASP A 108 -10.43 -16.93 22.53
N LEU A 109 -10.73 -15.68 22.88
CA LEU A 109 -9.76 -14.62 23.07
C LEU A 109 -9.38 -14.44 24.55
N ALA A 110 -9.84 -15.32 25.44
CA ALA A 110 -9.54 -15.28 26.85
C ALA A 110 -8.20 -15.97 27.17
N VAL A 111 -7.55 -15.48 28.22
CA VAL A 111 -6.34 -16.07 28.80
C VAL A 111 -6.46 -16.03 30.32
N PRO A 112 -6.65 -17.18 31.01
CA PRO A 112 -6.82 -18.55 30.49
C PRO A 112 -8.04 -18.73 29.57
N ARG A 113 -8.07 -19.83 28.80
CA ARG A 113 -9.10 -20.12 27.78
C ARG A 113 -10.49 -20.28 28.38
N ASP A 114 -11.49 -19.73 27.71
CA ASP A 114 -12.89 -19.86 28.10
C ASP A 114 -13.53 -21.18 27.65
N PHE A 115 -12.98 -21.80 26.61
CA PHE A 115 -13.45 -23.07 26.06
C PHE A 115 -12.45 -24.19 26.33
N ASP A 116 -12.96 -25.35 26.71
CA ASP A 116 -12.18 -26.59 26.73
C ASP A 116 -11.62 -26.86 25.32
N SER A 117 -10.31 -27.04 25.19
CA SER A 117 -9.63 -27.21 23.91
C SER A 117 -10.12 -28.42 23.11
N ARG A 118 -10.63 -29.46 23.79
CA ARG A 118 -11.18 -30.67 23.15
C ARG A 118 -12.43 -30.38 22.33
N ILE A 119 -13.13 -29.28 22.59
CA ILE A 119 -14.30 -28.84 21.82
C ILE A 119 -13.93 -28.60 20.34
N GLY A 120 -12.71 -28.11 20.06
CA GLY A 120 -12.24 -27.88 18.69
C GLY A 120 -12.08 -29.15 17.84
N THR A 121 -12.15 -30.33 18.44
CA THR A 121 -12.11 -31.63 17.72
C THR A 121 -13.48 -32.13 17.30
N LYS A 122 -14.56 -31.45 17.72
CA LYS A 122 -15.92 -31.85 17.42
C LYS A 122 -16.31 -31.50 15.98
N PRO A 123 -17.06 -32.37 15.28
CA PRO A 123 -17.53 -32.07 13.93
C PRO A 123 -18.34 -30.78 13.88
N GLY A 124 -18.06 -29.94 12.87
CA GLY A 124 -18.76 -28.68 12.66
C GLY A 124 -18.35 -27.56 13.63
N VAL A 125 -17.26 -27.71 14.37
CA VAL A 125 -16.74 -26.69 15.29
C VAL A 125 -15.36 -26.22 14.86
N TRP A 126 -15.20 -24.90 14.73
CA TRP A 126 -13.92 -24.25 14.48
C TRP A 126 -13.57 -23.37 15.67
N LEU A 127 -12.74 -23.90 16.57
CA LEU A 127 -12.26 -23.20 17.77
C LEU A 127 -10.88 -22.61 17.49
N TYR A 128 -10.78 -21.28 17.53
CA TYR A 128 -9.54 -20.53 17.37
C TYR A 128 -9.21 -19.78 18.66
N SER A 129 -7.97 -19.86 19.13
CA SER A 129 -7.49 -19.07 20.25
C SER A 129 -6.82 -17.78 19.83
N ILE A 130 -6.54 -16.91 20.81
CA ILE A 130 -5.68 -15.75 20.63
C ILE A 130 -4.29 -16.10 20.06
N ASP A 131 -3.73 -17.27 20.38
CA ASP A 131 -2.45 -17.73 19.85
C ASP A 131 -2.54 -18.09 18.36
N ASP A 132 -3.65 -18.72 17.95
CA ASP A 132 -3.91 -19.06 16.54
C ASP A 132 -4.07 -17.80 15.69
N LEU A 133 -4.69 -16.75 16.26
CA LEU A 133 -4.73 -15.43 15.65
C LEU A 133 -3.32 -14.83 15.48
N GLY A 134 -2.46 -14.99 16.50
CA GLY A 134 -1.06 -14.56 16.46
C GLY A 134 -0.29 -15.21 15.30
N GLN A 135 -0.40 -16.53 15.14
CA GLN A 135 0.30 -17.25 14.06
C GLN A 135 -0.14 -16.81 12.65
N ALA A 136 -1.43 -16.52 12.44
CA ALA A 136 -1.90 -16.00 11.15
C ALA A 136 -1.43 -14.56 10.88
N CYS A 137 -1.32 -13.72 11.91
CA CYS A 137 -0.73 -12.40 11.82
C CYS A 137 0.75 -12.47 11.41
N ASP A 138 1.50 -13.41 11.99
CA ASP A 138 2.91 -13.64 11.65
C ASP A 138 3.10 -14.13 10.21
N SER A 139 2.25 -15.04 9.74
CA SER A 139 2.25 -15.48 8.34
C SER A 139 2.01 -14.31 7.37
N ASN A 140 1.06 -13.42 7.68
CA ASN A 140 0.82 -12.21 6.90
C ASN A 140 2.00 -11.22 6.95
N ARG A 141 2.67 -11.09 8.11
CA ARG A 141 3.88 -10.26 8.25
C ARG A 141 5.03 -10.81 7.41
N ARG A 142 5.26 -12.14 7.45
CA ARG A 142 6.26 -12.82 6.60
C ARG A 142 5.97 -12.63 5.11
N ARG A 143 4.70 -12.71 4.70
CA ARG A 143 4.29 -12.48 3.31
C ARG A 143 4.57 -11.04 2.85
N ARG A 144 4.32 -10.05 3.72
CA ARG A 144 4.69 -8.64 3.44
C ARG A 144 6.21 -8.45 3.35
N GLN A 145 6.98 -9.08 4.23
CA GLN A 145 8.45 -9.03 4.18
C GLN A 145 9.01 -9.65 2.88
N LYS A 146 8.40 -10.73 2.38
CA LYS A 146 8.79 -11.34 1.09
C LYS A 146 8.52 -10.45 -0.13
N ALA A 147 7.57 -9.52 -0.04
CA ALA A 147 7.26 -8.58 -1.12
C ALA A 147 8.19 -7.36 -1.14
N LEU A 148 8.90 -7.08 -0.04
CA LEU A 148 9.75 -5.91 0.11
C LEU A 148 10.90 -5.85 -0.92
N PRO A 149 11.65 -6.93 -1.21
CA PRO A 149 12.71 -6.88 -2.21
C PRO A 149 12.20 -6.47 -3.60
N ALA A 150 11.07 -7.05 -4.04
CA ALA A 150 10.47 -6.71 -5.33
C ALA A 150 10.01 -5.25 -5.39
N ALA A 151 9.41 -4.74 -4.30
CA ALA A 151 9.02 -3.34 -4.21
C ALA A 151 10.23 -2.39 -4.29
N LEU A 152 11.35 -2.74 -3.63
CA LEU A 152 12.59 -1.95 -3.69
C LEU A 152 13.19 -1.96 -5.10
N THR A 153 13.12 -3.07 -5.83
CA THR A 153 13.54 -3.13 -7.24
C THR A 153 12.76 -2.15 -8.11
N ILE A 154 11.44 -2.10 -7.95
CA ILE A 154 10.59 -1.15 -8.69
C ILE A 154 10.98 0.29 -8.35
N VAL A 155 11.18 0.61 -7.07
CA VAL A 155 11.58 1.96 -6.64
C VAL A 155 12.94 2.34 -7.25
N ASP A 156 13.91 1.43 -7.25
CA ASP A 156 15.24 1.70 -7.82
C ASP A 156 15.19 1.92 -9.34
N GLU A 157 14.41 1.10 -10.06
CA GLU A 157 14.21 1.24 -11.51
C GLU A 157 13.55 2.58 -11.87
N GLU A 158 12.46 2.94 -11.19
CA GLU A 158 11.75 4.20 -11.42
C GLU A 158 12.59 5.42 -11.00
N THR A 159 13.40 5.30 -9.94
CA THR A 159 14.33 6.36 -9.53
C THR A 159 15.40 6.59 -10.60
N ARG A 160 16.00 5.51 -11.14
CA ARG A 160 16.99 5.61 -12.22
C ARG A 160 16.39 6.26 -13.47
N ARG A 161 15.16 5.85 -13.85
CA ARG A 161 14.43 6.42 -14.98
C ARG A 161 14.17 7.91 -14.79
N PHE A 162 13.63 8.29 -13.64
CA PHE A 162 13.32 9.68 -13.32
C PHE A 162 14.57 10.58 -13.32
N MET A 163 15.67 10.10 -12.75
CA MET A 163 16.94 10.84 -12.76
C MET A 163 17.46 11.03 -14.20
N GLY A 164 17.37 10.00 -15.05
CA GLY A 164 17.70 10.13 -16.48
C GLY A 164 16.87 11.20 -17.19
N ASP A 165 15.55 11.19 -16.98
CA ASP A 165 14.65 12.19 -17.56
C ASP A 165 14.96 13.61 -17.06
N MET A 166 15.30 13.76 -15.78
CA MET A 166 15.68 15.05 -15.20
C MET A 166 16.97 15.60 -15.83
N HIS A 167 18.00 14.77 -15.99
CA HIS A 167 19.26 15.17 -16.62
C HIS A 167 19.09 15.49 -18.11
N HIS A 168 18.20 14.80 -18.81
CA HIS A 168 17.87 15.14 -20.18
C HIS A 168 17.24 16.53 -20.27
N ARG A 169 16.34 16.89 -19.35
CA ARG A 169 15.70 18.21 -19.33
C ARG A 169 16.69 19.35 -19.03
N SER A 170 17.70 19.12 -18.21
CA SER A 170 18.68 20.17 -17.87
C SER A 170 19.69 20.46 -18.98
N THR A 171 19.87 19.56 -19.95
CA THR A 171 20.78 19.77 -21.09
C THR A 171 20.16 20.59 -22.23
N VAL A 172 18.84 20.63 -22.34
CA VAL A 172 18.13 21.33 -23.43
C VAL A 172 18.44 22.83 -23.47
N PRO A 173 18.33 23.60 -22.36
CA PRO A 173 18.59 25.05 -22.39
C PRO A 173 20.03 25.38 -22.80
N VAL A 174 20.99 24.56 -22.39
CA VAL A 174 22.42 24.77 -22.72
C VAL A 174 22.68 24.56 -24.21
N ILE A 175 22.04 23.56 -24.83
CA ILE A 175 22.11 23.34 -26.28
C ILE A 175 21.52 24.54 -27.05
N GLU A 176 20.41 25.09 -26.57
CA GLU A 176 19.77 26.26 -27.18
C GLU A 176 20.64 27.51 -27.08
N GLN A 177 21.22 27.79 -25.90
CA GLN A 177 22.14 28.92 -25.69
C GLN A 177 23.41 28.79 -26.56
N LEU A 178 23.99 27.59 -26.64
CA LEU A 178 25.18 27.32 -27.46
C LEU A 178 24.91 27.64 -28.95
N ARG A 179 23.75 27.21 -29.47
CA ARG A 179 23.35 27.52 -30.85
C ARG A 179 23.10 29.01 -31.06
N ALA A 180 22.43 29.66 -30.11
CA ALA A 180 22.13 31.09 -30.19
C ALA A 180 23.41 31.93 -30.26
N GLY A 181 24.36 31.71 -29.34
CA GLY A 181 25.61 32.46 -29.31
C GLY A 181 26.49 32.26 -30.54
N TRP A 182 26.51 31.04 -31.10
CA TRP A 182 27.26 30.75 -32.32
C TRP A 182 26.64 31.45 -33.55
N ASN A 183 25.31 31.42 -33.67
CA ASN A 183 24.62 32.10 -34.76
C ASN A 183 24.79 33.62 -34.66
N GLU A 184 24.69 34.20 -33.47
CA GLU A 184 24.91 35.63 -33.23
C GLU A 184 26.32 36.07 -33.67
N THR A 185 27.34 35.33 -33.24
CA THR A 185 28.74 35.61 -33.64
C THR A 185 28.93 35.48 -35.15
N GLY A 186 28.29 34.48 -35.76
CA GLY A 186 28.32 34.26 -37.20
C GLY A 186 27.71 35.39 -38.01
N GLU A 187 26.54 35.87 -37.60
CA GLU A 187 25.84 36.98 -38.24
C GLU A 187 26.65 38.28 -38.18
N VAL A 188 27.29 38.58 -37.03
CA VAL A 188 28.16 39.75 -36.88
C VAL A 188 29.32 39.73 -37.88
N GLU A 189 29.97 38.58 -38.07
CA GLU A 189 31.09 38.46 -39.02
C GLU A 189 30.63 38.45 -40.48
N LEU A 190 29.47 37.85 -40.79
CA LEU A 190 28.87 37.91 -42.13
C LEU A 190 28.48 39.34 -42.51
N ASP A 191 27.86 40.09 -41.59
CA ASP A 191 27.52 41.50 -41.81
C ASP A 191 28.78 42.35 -42.03
N ARG A 192 29.82 42.10 -41.24
CA ARG A 192 31.12 42.75 -41.42
C ARG A 192 31.74 42.44 -42.78
N LEU A 193 31.66 41.19 -43.23
CA LEU A 193 32.14 40.75 -44.55
C LEU A 193 31.38 41.45 -45.68
N PHE A 194 30.04 41.46 -45.61
CA PHE A 194 29.20 42.06 -46.65
C PHE A 194 29.37 43.58 -46.72
N ARG A 195 29.62 44.27 -45.60
CA ARG A 195 29.99 45.70 -45.60
C ARG A 195 31.32 45.97 -46.30
N LYS A 196 32.29 45.06 -46.21
CA LYS A 196 33.59 45.18 -46.88
C LYS A 196 33.55 44.80 -48.36
N LEU A 197 32.51 44.08 -48.79
CA LEU A 197 32.32 43.60 -50.15
C LEU A 197 30.99 44.12 -50.72
N PRO A 198 30.83 45.45 -50.88
CA PRO A 198 29.55 46.07 -51.25
C PRO A 198 29.05 45.69 -52.66
N ASN A 199 29.93 45.17 -53.51
CA ASN A 199 29.61 44.79 -54.89
C ASN A 199 29.11 43.33 -55.03
N LEU A 200 29.01 42.57 -53.94
CA LEU A 200 28.42 41.23 -53.96
C LEU A 200 26.92 41.32 -54.23
N ASP A 201 26.44 40.53 -55.18
CA ASP A 201 25.01 40.38 -55.43
C ASP A 201 24.33 39.54 -54.34
N LYS A 202 23.00 39.66 -54.23
CA LYS A 202 22.22 38.98 -53.19
C LYS A 202 22.35 37.45 -53.25
N SER A 203 22.49 36.88 -54.45
CA SER A 203 22.65 35.43 -54.62
C SER A 203 23.96 34.94 -54.01
N SER A 204 25.07 35.62 -54.27
CA SER A 204 26.37 35.26 -53.68
C SER A 204 26.40 35.49 -52.17
N GLN A 205 25.77 36.55 -51.66
CA GLN A 205 25.65 36.77 -50.22
C GLN A 205 24.89 35.62 -49.53
N GLN A 206 23.81 35.14 -50.15
CA GLN A 206 23.02 34.04 -49.61
C GLN A 206 23.79 32.71 -49.64
N GLU A 207 24.55 32.43 -50.70
CA GLU A 207 25.38 31.21 -50.77
C GLU A 207 26.49 31.22 -49.70
N ILE A 208 27.15 32.37 -49.49
CA ILE A 208 28.16 32.55 -48.44
C ILE A 208 27.55 32.33 -47.06
N ARG A 209 26.38 32.92 -46.79
CA ARG A 209 25.64 32.75 -45.54
C ARG A 209 25.30 31.28 -45.30
N GLN A 210 24.74 30.59 -46.30
CA GLN A 210 24.44 29.16 -46.19
C GLN A 210 25.70 28.31 -45.98
N ALA A 211 26.82 28.64 -46.63
CA ALA A 211 28.08 27.93 -46.42
C ALA A 211 28.57 28.07 -44.97
N PHE A 212 28.44 29.27 -44.39
CA PHE A 212 28.79 29.53 -43.00
C PHE A 212 27.86 28.81 -42.02
N GLU A 213 26.55 28.85 -42.24
CA GLU A 213 25.56 28.11 -41.44
C GLU A 213 25.81 26.59 -41.49
N ARG A 214 26.10 26.04 -42.67
CA ARG A 214 26.45 24.61 -42.82
C ARG A 214 27.73 24.25 -42.07
N TYR A 215 28.74 25.13 -42.09
CA TYR A 215 29.97 24.94 -41.34
C TYR A 215 29.72 24.97 -39.82
N ALA A 216 28.99 25.98 -39.34
CA ALA A 216 28.58 26.11 -37.94
C ALA A 216 27.82 24.88 -37.45
N ALA A 217 26.83 24.41 -38.21
CA ALA A 217 26.06 23.22 -37.88
C ALA A 217 26.94 21.96 -37.78
N LYS A 218 27.92 21.80 -38.67
CA LYS A 218 28.88 20.68 -38.63
C LYS A 218 29.78 20.73 -37.40
N MET A 219 30.21 21.92 -36.98
CA MET A 219 31.07 22.10 -35.80
C MET A 219 30.31 21.87 -34.48
N LEU A 220 29.03 22.27 -34.42
CA LEU A 220 28.20 22.10 -33.22
C LEU A 220 27.64 20.68 -33.07
N HIS A 221 27.55 19.90 -34.14
CA HIS A 221 26.95 18.57 -34.09
C HIS A 221 27.68 17.60 -33.13
N PRO A 222 29.02 17.41 -33.19
CA PRO A 222 29.73 16.53 -32.27
C PRO A 222 29.55 16.86 -30.77
N PRO A 223 29.74 18.12 -30.29
CA PRO A 223 29.56 18.41 -28.87
C PRO A 223 28.11 18.25 -28.40
N MET A 224 27.12 18.62 -29.24
CA MET A 224 25.70 18.39 -28.92
C MET A 224 25.34 16.91 -28.85
N ALA A 225 25.90 16.08 -29.73
CA ALA A 225 25.69 14.64 -29.74
C ALA A 225 26.29 13.98 -28.48
N SER A 226 27.50 14.38 -28.09
CA SER A 226 28.15 13.91 -26.86
C SER A 226 27.34 14.25 -25.62
N LEU A 227 26.83 15.49 -25.52
CA LEU A 227 26.00 15.92 -24.39
C LEU A 227 24.68 15.15 -24.28
N ARG A 228 24.05 14.84 -25.43
CA ARG A 228 22.85 13.99 -25.50
C ARG A 228 23.12 12.53 -25.16
N SER A 229 24.31 12.03 -25.43
CA SER A 229 24.71 10.66 -25.08
C SER A 229 25.00 10.54 -23.58
N GLU A 230 25.70 11.51 -23.01
CA GLU A 230 26.10 11.49 -21.60
C GLU A 230 24.89 11.65 -20.67
N SER A 231 23.91 12.49 -21.04
CA SER A 231 22.64 12.60 -20.30
C SER A 231 21.82 11.30 -20.22
N LYS A 232 22.06 10.34 -21.12
CA LYS A 232 21.45 9.00 -21.05
C LYS A 232 22.21 8.02 -20.16
N ALA A 233 23.51 8.25 -19.96
CA ALA A 233 24.38 7.38 -19.15
C ALA A 233 24.45 7.81 -17.68
N GLY A 234 23.96 9.02 -17.36
CA GLY A 234 23.94 9.56 -16.01
C GLY A 234 23.96 11.08 -16.00
N PRO A 235 24.32 11.69 -14.86
CA PRO A 235 24.41 13.13 -14.74
C PRO A 235 25.54 13.68 -15.64
N PRO A 236 25.29 14.48 -16.68
CA PRO A 236 26.34 14.98 -17.58
C PRO A 236 27.08 16.18 -16.96
N HIS A 237 27.34 16.16 -15.65
CA HIS A 237 27.84 17.34 -14.93
C HIS A 237 29.19 17.80 -15.50
N GLY A 238 30.09 16.86 -15.84
CA GLY A 238 31.41 17.19 -16.34
C GLY A 238 31.38 17.91 -17.69
N LEU A 239 30.75 17.32 -18.72
CA LEU A 239 30.71 17.93 -20.04
C LEU A 239 29.79 19.16 -20.10
N LEU A 240 28.66 19.15 -19.40
CA LEU A 240 27.76 20.29 -19.33
C LEU A 240 28.46 21.51 -18.71
N GLU A 241 29.18 21.30 -17.61
CA GLU A 241 29.94 22.37 -16.94
C GLU A 241 31.13 22.82 -17.80
N ALA A 242 31.83 21.89 -18.46
CA ALA A 242 32.91 22.23 -19.39
C ALA A 242 32.40 23.08 -20.56
N LEU A 243 31.26 22.73 -21.17
CA LEU A 243 30.67 23.52 -22.26
C LEU A 243 30.23 24.90 -21.79
N ARG A 244 29.62 25.00 -20.60
CA ARG A 244 29.26 26.29 -20.00
C ARG A 244 30.49 27.20 -19.84
N ARG A 245 31.60 26.66 -19.34
CA ARG A 245 32.85 27.41 -19.14
C ARG A 245 33.56 27.76 -20.45
N LEU A 246 33.61 26.84 -21.40
CA LEU A 246 34.31 27.04 -22.68
C LEU A 246 33.60 28.06 -23.58
N PHE A 247 32.27 28.16 -23.48
CA PHE A 247 31.44 29.01 -24.34
C PHE A 247 30.77 30.17 -23.60
N ASP A 248 31.13 30.41 -22.33
CA ASP A 248 30.58 31.48 -21.49
C ASP A 248 29.04 31.55 -21.50
N LEU A 249 28.40 30.39 -21.33
CA LEU A 249 26.94 30.26 -21.38
C LEU A 249 26.32 30.66 -20.03
N LYS A 250 25.32 31.54 -20.05
CA LYS A 250 24.63 32.03 -18.84
C LYS A 250 23.78 30.93 -18.18
N GLU A 251 23.65 30.98 -16.86
CA GLU A 251 22.83 30.03 -16.07
C GLU A 251 21.36 29.94 -16.53
#